data_AF-A0A0R0ITG4-F1
#
_entry.id   AF-A0A0R0ITG4-F1
#
_cell.length_a   1.000
_cell.length_b   1.000
_cell.length_c   1.000
_cell.angle_alpha   90.00
_cell.angle_beta   90.00
_cell.angle_gamma   90.00
#
_symmetry.space_group_name_H-M   'P 1'
#
loop_
_entity.id
_entity.type
_entity.pdbx_description
1 polymer ?
#
loop_
_entity_poly.entity_id
_entity_poly.type
_entity_poly.pdbx_seq_one_letter_code
_entity_poly.pdbx_strand_id
1 'polypeptide(L)'
;MLPRALLAKFILKPSTVSPFQFNQQRALHSRNKKALEFIAKGWNALKEVDRVIDYSDPKHSGIVSLLRTAKENFELALEADNTNTHARYWLSRLHMKYPVPGANKAVGAALLVEAAEMGDPEAQYALGCHLRVENDYVQSDQQAFYYLEKAVDQVLFTFWVLYI
;
A
#
# COMPACT_ATOMS: atom_id res chain seq x y z
N MET A 1 -15.30 -2.33 -57.40
CA MET A 1 -16.38 -1.52 -56.78
C MET A 1 -17.35 -2.45 -56.09
N LEU A 2 -17.36 -2.46 -54.75
CA LEU A 2 -18.31 -3.18 -53.89
C LEU A 2 -18.72 -2.24 -52.75
N PRO A 3 -19.98 -2.29 -52.25
CA PRO A 3 -20.66 -1.11 -51.71
C PRO A 3 -20.54 -0.94 -50.18
N ARG A 4 -20.52 0.34 -49.78
CA ARG A 4 -20.47 0.91 -48.41
C ARG A 4 -21.75 0.65 -47.59
N ALA A 5 -22.06 -0.59 -47.24
CA ALA A 5 -23.34 -0.87 -46.56
C ALA A 5 -23.24 -1.88 -45.41
N LEU A 6 -22.36 -1.66 -44.41
CA LEU A 6 -22.47 -2.29 -43.09
C LEU A 6 -21.96 -1.37 -41.94
N LEU A 7 -22.23 -0.06 -42.02
CA LEU A 7 -21.98 0.91 -40.93
C LEU A 7 -23.26 1.20 -40.14
N ALA A 8 -23.95 0.17 -39.65
CA ALA A 8 -25.10 0.38 -38.78
C ALA A 8 -25.27 -0.82 -37.85
N LYS A 9 -24.81 -0.68 -36.60
CA LYS A 9 -25.37 -1.25 -35.35
C LYS A 9 -24.27 -1.47 -34.30
N PHE A 10 -23.66 -0.39 -33.80
CA PHE A 10 -23.15 -0.35 -32.44
C PHE A 10 -23.32 1.07 -31.91
N ILE A 11 -24.59 1.47 -31.75
CA ILE A 11 -24.93 2.61 -30.90
C ILE A 11 -24.73 2.11 -29.47
N LEU A 12 -23.54 2.37 -28.92
CA LEU A 12 -23.28 2.28 -27.49
C LEU A 12 -24.31 3.17 -26.79
N LYS A 13 -25.24 2.55 -26.04
CA LYS A 13 -26.12 3.28 -25.13
C LYS A 13 -25.24 4.13 -24.22
N PRO A 14 -25.43 5.46 -24.15
CA PRO A 14 -24.72 6.27 -23.17
C PRO A 14 -25.19 5.80 -21.79
N SER A 15 -24.28 5.21 -21.03
CA SER A 15 -24.47 4.93 -19.62
C SER A 15 -24.83 6.25 -18.92
N THR A 16 -26.07 6.36 -18.47
CA THR A 16 -26.57 7.49 -17.70
C THR A 16 -25.88 7.49 -16.34
N VAL A 17 -24.67 8.05 -16.27
CA VAL A 17 -24.00 8.33 -15.00
C VAL A 17 -24.78 9.46 -14.34
N SER A 18 -25.46 9.16 -13.24
CA SER A 18 -26.23 10.17 -12.52
C SER A 18 -25.28 11.26 -11.97
N PRO A 19 -25.70 12.54 -11.93
CA PRO A 19 -24.88 13.63 -11.38
C PRO A 19 -24.41 13.37 -9.94
N PHE A 20 -25.19 12.60 -9.18
CA PHE A 20 -24.87 12.15 -7.83
C PHE A 20 -23.66 11.21 -7.79
N GLN A 21 -23.61 10.25 -8.72
CA GLN A 21 -22.51 9.30 -8.86
C GLN A 21 -21.22 10.00 -9.34
N PHE A 22 -21.35 11.02 -10.19
CA PHE A 22 -20.22 11.85 -10.64
C PHE A 22 -19.62 12.69 -9.49
N ASN A 23 -20.46 13.27 -8.62
CA ASN A 23 -19.99 14.01 -7.45
C ASN A 23 -19.33 13.11 -6.40
N GLN A 24 -19.84 11.90 -6.18
CA GLN A 24 -19.18 10.91 -5.31
C GLN A 24 -17.81 10.50 -5.86
N GLN A 25 -17.71 10.19 -7.16
CA GLN A 25 -16.44 9.86 -7.79
C GLN A 25 -15.43 11.00 -7.66
N ARG A 26 -15.84 12.25 -7.87
CA ARG A 26 -14.95 13.43 -7.74
C ARG A 26 -14.49 13.65 -6.28
N ALA A 27 -15.35 13.41 -5.30
CA ALA A 27 -14.99 13.48 -3.89
C ALA A 27 -14.01 12.36 -3.48
N LEU A 28 -14.20 11.13 -3.99
CA LEU A 28 -13.28 10.01 -3.79
C LEU A 28 -11.90 10.28 -4.42
N HIS A 29 -11.86 10.82 -5.65
CA HIS A 29 -10.60 11.19 -6.29
C HIS A 29 -9.82 12.26 -5.50
N SER A 30 -10.53 13.21 -4.87
CA SER A 30 -9.91 14.24 -4.03
C SER A 30 -9.31 13.67 -2.75
N ARG A 31 -9.99 12.71 -2.10
CA ARG A 31 -9.49 12.02 -0.90
C ARG A 31 -8.27 11.15 -1.21
N ASN A 32 -8.34 10.36 -2.28
CA ASN A 32 -7.23 9.51 -2.71
C ASN A 32 -6.00 10.35 -3.08
N LYS A 33 -6.19 11.49 -3.75
CA LYS A 33 -5.09 12.40 -4.06
C LYS A 33 -4.41 12.93 -2.80
N LYS A 34 -5.19 13.35 -1.79
CA LYS A 34 -4.63 13.81 -0.51
C LYS A 34 -3.88 12.70 0.24
N ALA A 35 -4.45 11.50 0.30
CA ALA A 35 -3.80 10.36 0.92
C ALA A 35 -2.46 10.04 0.24
N LEU A 36 -2.41 10.06 -1.10
CA LEU A 36 -1.17 9.86 -1.85
C LEU A 36 -0.12 10.96 -1.58
N GLU A 37 -0.54 12.22 -1.44
CA GLU A 37 0.38 13.32 -1.09
C GLU A 37 1.00 13.10 0.30
N PHE A 38 0.22 12.64 1.28
CA PHE A 38 0.72 12.31 2.61
C PHE A 38 1.66 11.09 2.56
N ILE A 39 1.30 10.02 1.84
CA ILE A 39 2.16 8.86 1.64
C ILE A 39 3.50 9.28 1.03
N ALA A 40 3.49 10.14 0.00
CA ALA A 40 4.71 10.61 -0.65
C ALA A 40 5.61 11.39 0.33
N LYS A 41 5.04 12.25 1.17
CA LYS A 41 5.79 12.98 2.21
C LYS A 41 6.39 12.02 3.24
N GLY A 42 5.61 11.05 3.72
CA GLY A 42 6.08 10.05 4.67
C GLY A 42 7.20 9.19 4.10
N TRP A 43 7.07 8.78 2.84
CA TRP A 43 8.09 8.00 2.14
C TRP A 43 9.38 8.79 1.89
N ASN A 44 9.27 10.08 1.55
CA ASN A 44 10.44 10.95 1.41
C ASN A 44 11.20 11.08 2.74
N ALA A 45 10.49 11.25 3.86
CA ALA A 45 11.11 11.27 5.18
C ALA A 45 11.79 9.93 5.52
N LEU A 46 11.14 8.79 5.22
CA LEU A 46 11.73 7.47 5.39
C LEU A 46 12.98 7.25 4.52
N LYS A 47 12.99 7.76 3.29
CA LYS A 47 14.14 7.67 2.40
C LYS A 47 15.37 8.39 2.97
N GLU A 48 15.17 9.57 3.55
CA GLU A 48 16.25 10.29 4.24
C GLU A 48 16.69 9.56 5.51
N VAL A 49 15.77 8.92 6.25
CA VAL A 49 16.13 8.05 7.38
C VAL A 49 16.99 6.88 6.90
N ASP A 50 16.55 6.13 5.89
CA ASP A 50 17.27 4.96 5.35
C ASP A 50 18.68 5.34 4.85
N ARG A 51 18.88 6.58 4.37
CA ARG A 51 20.20 7.07 3.96
C ARG A 51 21.16 7.28 5.13
N VAL A 52 20.63 7.66 6.29
CA VAL A 52 21.42 8.17 7.42
C VAL A 52 21.51 7.14 8.56
N ILE A 53 20.57 6.18 8.62
CA ILE A 53 20.42 5.22 9.72
C ILE A 53 21.64 4.31 9.93
N ASP A 54 22.38 3.97 8.86
CA ASP A 54 23.55 3.08 8.95
C ASP A 54 24.79 3.77 9.55
N TYR A 55 24.87 5.11 9.45
CA TYR A 55 26.07 5.88 9.81
C TYR A 55 25.86 6.78 11.04
N SER A 56 24.63 6.90 11.53
CA SER A 56 24.26 7.84 12.58
C SER A 56 23.63 7.14 13.77
N ASP A 57 23.82 7.70 14.97
CA ASP A 57 23.20 7.17 16.17
C ASP A 57 21.66 7.13 16.02
N PRO A 58 21.00 5.99 16.29
CA PRO A 58 19.54 5.86 16.18
C PRO A 58 18.75 6.86 17.03
N LYS A 59 19.40 7.42 18.07
CA LYS A 59 18.84 8.44 18.98
C LYS A 59 19.13 9.86 18.55
N HIS A 60 19.79 10.06 17.40
CA HIS A 60 20.05 11.39 16.88
C HIS A 60 18.71 12.11 16.67
N SER A 61 18.58 13.29 17.29
CA SER A 61 17.36 14.13 17.24
C SER A 61 16.78 14.30 15.82
N GLY A 62 17.64 14.39 14.80
CA GLY A 62 17.22 14.49 13.39
C GLY A 62 16.48 13.25 12.88
N ILE A 63 17.01 12.05 13.11
CA ILE A 63 16.36 10.78 12.69
C ILE A 63 15.03 10.61 13.43
N VAL A 64 15.01 10.90 14.73
CA VAL A 64 13.79 10.82 15.53
C VAL A 64 12.72 11.79 15.01
N SER A 65 13.10 13.01 14.61
CA SER A 65 12.17 13.97 14.01
C SER A 65 11.63 13.50 12.66
N LEU A 66 12.48 12.96 11.79
CA LEU A 66 12.08 12.42 10.49
C LEU A 66 11.13 11.22 10.62
N LEU A 67 11.44 10.30 11.54
CA LEU A 67 10.57 9.15 11.84
C LEU A 67 9.21 9.58 12.39
N ARG A 68 9.18 10.63 13.23
CA ARG A 68 7.93 11.22 13.72
C ARG A 68 7.12 11.82 12.57
N THR A 69 7.76 12.61 11.71
CA THR A 69 7.10 13.19 10.53
C THR A 69 6.58 12.10 9.59
N ALA A 70 7.34 11.03 9.37
CA ALA A 70 6.88 9.91 8.55
C ALA A 70 5.63 9.25 9.14
N LYS A 71 5.65 8.96 10.45
CA LYS A 71 4.51 8.41 11.19
C LYS A 71 3.25 9.26 11.03
N GLU A 72 3.36 10.55 11.35
CA GLU A 72 2.24 11.49 11.29
C GLU A 72 1.64 11.57 9.88
N ASN A 73 2.49 11.58 8.83
CA ASN A 73 1.99 11.60 7.46
C ASN A 73 1.26 10.30 7.09
N PHE A 74 1.72 9.12 7.51
CA PHE A 74 1.00 7.88 7.23
C PHE A 74 -0.32 7.78 8.01
N GLU A 75 -0.37 8.28 9.24
CA GLU A 75 -1.62 8.39 10.02
C GLU A 75 -2.62 9.32 9.31
N LEU A 76 -2.18 10.52 8.89
CA LEU A 76 -3.00 11.45 8.09
C LEU A 76 -3.45 10.85 6.76
N ALA A 77 -2.64 10.01 6.12
CA ALA A 77 -3.02 9.30 4.91
C ALA A 77 -4.17 8.32 5.17
N LEU A 78 -4.13 7.57 6.27
CA LEU A 78 -5.19 6.66 6.68
C LEU A 78 -6.46 7.37 7.14
N GLU A 79 -6.34 8.54 7.77
CA GLU A 79 -7.49 9.40 8.09
C GLU A 79 -8.16 9.94 6.81
N ALA A 80 -7.37 10.28 5.80
CA ALA A 80 -7.87 10.75 4.51
C ALA A 80 -8.51 9.62 3.68
N ASP A 81 -7.90 8.43 3.70
CA ASP A 81 -8.36 7.24 3.00
C ASP A 81 -7.96 5.97 3.77
N ASN A 82 -8.89 5.44 4.56
CA ASN A 82 -8.70 4.23 5.35
C ASN A 82 -8.64 2.95 4.50
N THR A 83 -9.06 3.04 3.23
CA THR A 83 -9.00 1.92 2.27
C THR A 83 -7.62 1.79 1.63
N ASN A 84 -6.75 2.78 1.84
CA ASN A 84 -5.41 2.77 1.29
C ASN A 84 -4.54 1.69 1.96
N THR A 85 -4.24 0.64 1.22
CA THR A 85 -3.39 -0.47 1.68
C THR A 85 -1.95 -0.04 1.91
N HIS A 86 -1.39 0.76 0.99
CA HIS A 86 -0.01 1.20 1.06
C HIS A 86 0.27 2.03 2.30
N ALA A 87 -0.60 2.97 2.66
CA ALA A 87 -0.44 3.75 3.89
C ALA A 87 -0.41 2.85 5.14
N ARG A 88 -1.28 1.84 5.17
CA ARG A 88 -1.38 0.87 6.27
C ARG A 88 -0.10 0.01 6.38
N TYR A 89 0.41 -0.46 5.23
CA TYR A 89 1.68 -1.19 5.14
C TYR A 89 2.88 -0.33 5.57
N TRP A 90 2.97 0.93 5.12
CA TRP A 90 4.08 1.80 5.51
C TRP A 90 4.06 2.13 7.00
N LEU A 91 2.88 2.32 7.59
CA LEU A 91 2.73 2.51 9.03
C LEU A 91 3.11 1.24 9.82
N SER A 92 2.73 0.06 9.33
CA SER A 92 3.12 -1.22 9.95
C SER A 92 4.64 -1.40 9.95
N ARG A 93 5.28 -1.19 8.79
CA ARG A 93 6.73 -1.27 8.62
C ARG A 93 7.46 -0.25 9.48
N LEU A 94 6.89 0.95 9.65
CA LEU A 94 7.43 2.00 10.52
C LEU A 94 7.54 1.52 11.98
N HIS A 95 6.51 0.83 12.49
CA HIS A 95 6.48 0.27 13.83
C HIS A 95 7.36 -0.95 14.04
N MET A 96 7.61 -1.75 12.99
CA MET A 96 8.37 -2.99 13.09
C MET A 96 9.87 -2.80 12.83
N LYS A 97 10.24 -2.02 11.82
CA LYS A 97 11.64 -1.86 11.36
C LYS A 97 12.37 -0.73 12.07
N TYR A 98 11.70 0.41 12.31
CA TYR A 98 12.38 1.64 12.73
C TYR A 98 12.25 1.90 14.23
N PRO A 99 13.26 2.53 14.86
CA PRO A 99 13.22 2.88 16.29
C PRO A 99 12.39 4.15 16.55
N VAL A 100 11.09 4.07 16.28
CA VAL A 100 10.18 5.21 16.43
C VAL A 100 9.82 5.37 17.91
N PRO A 101 9.79 6.60 18.47
CA PRO A 101 9.32 6.82 19.83
C PRO A 101 7.87 6.34 19.98
N GLY A 102 7.63 5.46 20.95
CA GLY A 102 6.31 4.84 21.14
C GLY A 102 5.96 3.77 20.10
N ALA A 103 6.96 3.19 19.41
CA ALA A 103 6.74 2.05 18.54
C ALA A 103 6.18 0.86 19.34
N ASN A 104 5.10 0.27 18.83
CA ASN A 104 4.56 -0.98 19.34
C ASN A 104 4.58 -2.02 18.21
N LYS A 105 5.40 -3.06 18.37
CA LYS A 105 5.53 -4.14 17.38
C LYS A 105 4.23 -4.91 17.18
N ALA A 106 3.40 -5.04 18.21
CA ALA A 106 2.10 -5.72 18.10
C ALA A 106 1.13 -4.94 17.22
N VAL A 107 1.09 -3.61 17.37
CA VAL A 107 0.30 -2.72 16.50
C VAL A 107 0.83 -2.77 15.07
N GLY A 108 2.15 -2.76 14.89
CA GLY A 108 2.78 -2.96 13.58
C GLY A 108 2.35 -4.28 12.93
N ALA A 109 2.45 -5.40 13.64
CA ALA A 109 2.05 -6.71 13.12
C ALA A 109 0.55 -6.75 12.77
N ALA A 110 -0.33 -6.18 13.59
CA ALA A 110 -1.76 -6.11 13.30
C ALA A 110 -2.05 -5.32 12.01
N LEU A 111 -1.44 -4.15 11.85
CA LEU A 111 -1.57 -3.33 10.64
C LEU A 111 -1.02 -4.05 9.39
N LEU A 112 0.04 -4.85 9.54
CA LEU A 112 0.62 -5.63 8.45
C LEU A 112 -0.35 -6.73 8.00
N VAL A 113 -0.96 -7.45 8.94
CA VAL A 113 -1.96 -8.49 8.64
C VAL A 113 -3.17 -7.86 7.95
N GLU A 114 -3.71 -6.75 8.48
CA GLU A 114 -4.82 -6.04 7.85
C GLU A 114 -4.49 -5.61 6.41
N ALA A 115 -3.29 -5.06 6.18
CA ALA A 115 -2.86 -4.66 4.84
C ALA A 115 -2.74 -5.86 3.88
N ALA A 116 -2.22 -7.00 4.36
CA ALA A 116 -2.11 -8.21 3.56
C ALA A 116 -3.48 -8.83 3.24
N GLU A 117 -4.42 -8.81 4.18
CA GLU A 117 -5.81 -9.26 4.00
C GLU A 117 -6.58 -8.38 3.01
N MET A 118 -6.32 -7.07 3.01
CA MET A 118 -6.85 -6.13 2.04
C MET A 118 -6.28 -6.31 0.62
N GLY A 119 -5.26 -7.16 0.45
CA GLY A 119 -4.72 -7.51 -0.86
C GLY A 119 -3.47 -6.74 -1.27
N ASP A 120 -2.75 -6.13 -0.33
CA ASP A 120 -1.50 -5.43 -0.66
C ASP A 120 -0.37 -6.42 -0.96
N PRO A 121 0.21 -6.42 -2.18
CA PRO A 121 1.25 -7.38 -2.54
C PRO A 121 2.53 -7.18 -1.72
N GLU A 122 2.87 -5.94 -1.35
CA GLU A 122 4.05 -5.63 -0.53
C GLU A 122 3.86 -6.12 0.90
N ALA A 123 2.67 -5.91 1.49
CA ALA A 123 2.34 -6.42 2.81
C ALA A 123 2.25 -7.96 2.85
N GLN A 124 1.67 -8.59 1.82
CA GLN A 124 1.62 -10.06 1.72
C GLN A 124 3.02 -10.67 1.68
N TYR A 125 3.92 -10.08 0.88
CA TYR A 125 5.32 -10.49 0.84
C TYR A 125 5.99 -10.32 2.21
N ALA A 126 5.84 -9.14 2.83
CA ALA A 126 6.45 -8.85 4.13
C ALA A 126 5.92 -9.77 5.24
N LEU A 127 4.61 -10.05 5.26
CA LEU A 127 3.99 -10.99 6.21
C LEU A 127 4.52 -12.41 6.02
N GLY A 128 4.63 -12.86 4.76
CA GLY A 128 5.23 -14.16 4.43
C GLY A 128 6.68 -14.26 4.93
N CYS A 129 7.49 -13.22 4.75
CA CYS A 129 8.85 -13.18 5.29
C CYS A 129 8.87 -13.22 6.84
N HIS A 130 7.98 -12.48 7.51
CA HIS A 130 7.92 -12.44 8.98
C HIS A 130 7.52 -13.79 9.57
N LEU A 131 6.49 -14.46 9.03
CA LEU A 131 6.05 -15.78 9.48
C LEU A 131 7.13 -16.85 9.37
N ARG A 132 8.03 -16.72 8.39
CA ARG A 132 9.18 -17.62 8.18
C ARG A 132 10.34 -17.38 9.13
N VAL A 133 10.50 -16.15 9.63
CA VAL A 133 11.61 -15.76 10.51
C VAL A 133 11.26 -16.00 11.97
N GLU A 134 9.98 -15.86 12.35
CA GLU A 134 9.54 -15.97 13.74
C GLU A 134 9.19 -17.40 14.19
N ASN A 135 9.15 -18.39 13.28
CA ASN A 135 8.80 -19.77 13.63
C ASN A 135 9.61 -20.81 12.84
N ASP A 136 10.35 -21.68 13.56
CA ASP A 136 10.98 -22.88 13.01
C ASP A 136 9.99 -24.06 12.82
N TYR A 137 8.69 -23.83 13.03
CA TYR A 137 7.64 -24.85 12.94
C TYR A 137 7.01 -24.92 11.54
N VAL A 138 6.93 -26.13 10.98
CA VAL A 138 6.46 -26.49 9.63
C VAL A 138 5.10 -25.88 9.23
N GLN A 139 4.20 -25.61 10.18
CA GLN A 139 2.89 -25.00 9.89
C GLN A 139 2.99 -23.52 9.51
N SER A 140 3.96 -22.79 10.07
CA SER A 140 4.19 -21.38 9.73
C SER A 140 4.72 -21.25 8.30
N ASP A 141 5.50 -22.23 7.83
CA ASP A 141 6.03 -22.25 6.47
C ASP A 141 4.94 -22.39 5.41
N GLN A 142 3.89 -23.18 5.67
CA GLN A 142 2.76 -23.32 4.74
C GLN A 142 1.98 -22.01 4.62
N GLN A 143 1.75 -21.32 5.74
CA GLN A 143 1.06 -20.03 5.74
C GLN A 143 1.93 -18.94 5.08
N ALA A 144 3.24 -18.94 5.33
CA ALA A 144 4.18 -18.05 4.66
C ALA A 144 4.17 -18.26 3.14
N PHE A 145 4.22 -19.51 2.69
CA PHE A 145 4.19 -19.86 1.27
C PHE A 145 2.90 -19.37 0.59
N TYR A 146 1.75 -19.54 1.26
CA TYR A 146 0.46 -19.06 0.77
C TYR A 146 0.43 -17.54 0.51
N TYR A 147 0.94 -16.72 1.43
CA TYR A 147 0.98 -15.27 1.22
C TYR A 147 1.99 -14.86 0.16
N LEU A 148 3.12 -15.58 0.05
CA LEU A 148 4.11 -15.33 -1.00
C LEU A 148 3.57 -15.66 -2.40
N GLU A 149 2.86 -16.79 -2.57
CA GLU A 149 2.21 -17.13 -3.84
C GLU A 149 1.18 -16.07 -4.25
N LYS A 150 0.32 -15.64 -3.31
CA LYS A 150 -0.65 -14.57 -3.57
C LYS A 150 -0.01 -13.26 -4.04
N ALA A 151 1.08 -12.85 -3.40
CA ALA A 151 1.80 -11.64 -3.78
C ALA A 151 2.35 -11.76 -5.20
N VAL A 152 2.94 -12.92 -5.53
CA VAL A 152 3.48 -13.20 -6.86
C VAL A 152 2.37 -13.23 -7.91
N ASP A 153 1.23 -13.88 -7.64
CA ASP A 153 0.10 -13.96 -8.56
C ASP A 153 -0.45 -12.57 -8.89
N GLN A 154 -0.57 -11.68 -7.91
CA GLN A 154 -1.05 -10.31 -8.17
C GLN A 154 -0.06 -9.48 -9.00
N VAL A 155 1.24 -9.61 -8.71
CA VAL A 155 2.29 -8.91 -9.46
C VAL A 155 2.40 -9.45 -10.90
N LEU A 156 2.31 -10.77 -11.08
CA LEU A 156 2.30 -11.38 -12.41
C LEU A 156 1.05 -11.01 -13.19
N PHE A 157 -0.13 -11.02 -12.57
CA PHE A 157 -1.37 -10.62 -13.23
C PHE A 157 -1.31 -9.18 -13.74
N THR A 158 -0.81 -8.25 -12.92
CA THR A 158 -0.63 -6.85 -13.35
C THR A 158 0.37 -6.72 -14.49
N PHE A 159 1.48 -7.48 -14.47
CA PHE A 159 2.45 -7.48 -15.55
C PHE A 159 1.88 -8.06 -16.86
N TRP A 160 1.11 -9.15 -16.79
CA TRP A 160 0.48 -9.79 -17.94
C TRP A 160 -0.61 -8.91 -18.57
N VAL A 161 -1.42 -8.22 -17.77
CA VAL A 161 -2.47 -7.31 -18.27
C VAL A 161 -1.89 -6.05 -18.92
N LEU A 162 -0.67 -5.62 -18.55
CA LEU A 162 0.01 -4.47 -19.15
C LEU A 162 0.76 -4.79 -20.45
N TYR A 163 0.97 -6.08 -20.77
CA TYR A 163 1.76 -6.54 -21.92
C TYR A 163 0.96 -7.33 -22.98
N ILE A 164 -0.38 -7.28 -22.91
CA ILE A 164 -1.32 -7.78 -23.93
C ILE A 164 -2.16 -6.61 -24.42
#